data_AF-A0A9Q3EF59-F1
#
_entry.id   AF-A0A9Q3EF59-F1
#
_cell.length_a   1.000
_cell.length_b   1.000
_cell.length_c   1.000
_cell.angle_alpha   90.00
_cell.angle_beta   90.00
_cell.angle_gamma   90.00
#
_symmetry.space_group_name_H-M   'P 1'
#
loop_
_entity.id
_entity.type
_entity.pdbx_description
1 polymer ?
#
loop_
_entity_poly.entity_id
_entity_poly.type
_entity_poly.pdbx_seq_one_letter_code
_entity_poly.pdbx_strand_id
1 'polypeptide(L)'
;MDWVKTLPPSGDKSHNSCLVIVERYSNTPIFLPCHKDDTAINTALLLGSIVISHTGLFNNIISDRDPKFTSAHWTNLHRFFGTKLSFSTASHPQTDGLAERMMQTLKDMIRRFCAYVL
;
A
#
# COMPACT_ATOMS: atom_id res chain seq x y z
N MET A 1 -0.16 -4.75 -1.84
CA MET A 1 -0.07 -3.31 -1.55
C MET A 1 0.49 -2.60 -2.76
N ASP A 2 0.02 -1.41 -3.05
CA ASP A 2 0.44 -0.61 -4.20
C ASP A 2 0.20 0.88 -3.92
N TRP A 3 0.96 1.75 -4.59
CA TRP A 3 0.88 3.20 -4.43
C TRP A 3 -0.04 3.83 -5.48
N VAL A 4 -0.85 4.79 -5.05
CA VAL A 4 -1.44 5.80 -5.92
C VAL A 4 -0.70 7.10 -5.70
N LYS A 5 0.20 7.44 -6.62
CA LYS A 5 1.04 8.64 -6.55
C LYS A 5 0.43 9.78 -7.37
N THR A 6 0.94 11.00 -7.13
CA THR A 6 0.65 12.19 -7.93
C THR A 6 -0.84 12.58 -7.86
N LEU A 7 -1.39 12.58 -6.66
CA LEU A 7 -2.74 13.08 -6.39
C LEU A 7 -2.68 14.59 -6.08
N PRO A 8 -3.74 15.36 -6.37
CA PRO A 8 -3.84 16.74 -5.88
C PRO A 8 -3.69 16.79 -4.36
N PRO A 9 -2.88 17.71 -3.81
CA PRO A 9 -2.69 17.83 -2.38
C PRO A 9 -4.02 18.07 -1.65
N SER A 10 -4.32 17.26 -0.65
CA SER A 10 -5.64 17.23 0.00
C SER A 10 -5.57 17.22 1.53
N GLY A 11 -6.54 17.90 2.18
CA GLY A 11 -6.68 18.01 3.64
C GLY A 11 -5.62 18.87 4.33
N ASP A 12 -5.72 19.00 5.65
CA ASP A 12 -4.85 19.89 6.46
C ASP A 12 -3.35 19.57 6.35
N LYS A 13 -3.02 18.30 6.09
CA LYS A 13 -1.64 17.81 5.93
C LYS A 13 -1.16 17.76 4.48
N SER A 14 -1.98 18.19 3.52
CA SER A 14 -1.63 18.28 2.11
C SER A 14 -1.07 16.96 1.52
N HIS A 15 -1.70 15.83 1.86
CA HIS A 15 -1.29 14.52 1.34
C HIS A 15 -1.50 14.46 -0.17
N ASN A 16 -0.53 13.90 -0.90
CA ASN A 16 -0.52 13.87 -2.36
C ASN A 16 -0.26 12.46 -2.93
N SER A 17 -0.36 11.45 -2.07
CA SER A 17 -0.22 10.03 -2.40
C SER A 17 -1.03 9.19 -1.42
N CYS A 18 -1.35 7.95 -1.81
CA CYS A 18 -2.04 7.00 -0.95
C CYS A 18 -1.43 5.61 -1.11
N LEU A 19 -1.10 4.95 0.01
CA LEU A 19 -0.79 3.53 0.02
C LEU A 19 -2.10 2.76 0.13
N VAL A 20 -2.38 1.90 -0.85
CA VAL A 20 -3.55 1.04 -0.84
C VAL A 20 -3.13 -0.38 -0.48
N ILE A 21 -3.79 -0.94 0.53
CA ILE A 21 -3.59 -2.31 0.99
C ILE A 21 -4.93 -3.01 0.93
N VAL A 22 -4.91 -4.27 0.48
CA VAL A 22 -6.07 -5.14 0.46
C VAL A 22 -5.72 -6.37 1.27
N GLU A 23 -6.43 -6.57 2.38
CA GLU A 23 -6.33 -7.80 3.16
C GLU A 23 -7.08 -8.91 2.41
N ARG A 24 -6.41 -10.04 2.16
CA ARG A 24 -6.89 -11.06 1.20
C ARG A 24 -8.02 -11.93 1.74
N TYR A 25 -8.11 -12.15 3.04
CA TYR A 25 -9.10 -13.03 3.65
C TYR A 25 -10.50 -12.39 3.66
N SER A 26 -10.58 -11.14 4.10
CA SER A 26 -11.81 -10.37 4.24
C SER A 26 -12.11 -9.46 3.05
N ASN A 27 -11.15 -9.28 2.14
CA ASN A 27 -11.19 -8.24 1.10
C ASN A 27 -11.43 -6.85 1.69
N THR A 28 -10.88 -6.57 2.88
CA THR A 28 -10.97 -5.25 3.48
C THR A 28 -9.91 -4.33 2.88
N PRO A 29 -10.30 -3.19 2.28
CA PRO A 29 -9.35 -2.18 1.84
C PRO A 29 -8.87 -1.32 3.01
N ILE A 30 -7.60 -0.97 2.99
CA ILE A 30 -6.98 -0.03 3.91
C ILE A 30 -6.30 1.05 3.07
N PHE A 31 -6.61 2.31 3.37
CA PHE A 31 -6.06 3.48 2.69
C PHE A 31 -5.19 4.26 3.67
N LEU A 32 -3.92 4.43 3.33
CA LEU A 32 -2.98 5.22 4.13
C LEU A 32 -2.61 6.48 3.33
N PRO A 33 -3.20 7.65 3.63
CA PRO A 33 -2.79 8.90 3.01
C PRO A 33 -1.37 9.26 3.44
N CYS A 34 -0.57 9.76 2.49
CA CYS A 34 0.86 9.97 2.66
C CYS A 34 1.38 10.99 1.64
N HIS A 35 2.68 11.22 1.66
CA HIS A 35 3.37 12.05 0.67
C HIS A 35 4.13 11.17 -0.33
N LYS A 36 4.11 11.55 -1.61
CA LYS A 36 4.85 10.86 -2.68
C LYS A 36 6.35 10.76 -2.37
N ASP A 37 6.87 11.73 -1.63
CA ASP A 37 8.27 11.87 -1.24
C ASP A 37 8.57 11.23 0.12
N ASP A 38 7.61 10.53 0.74
CA ASP A 38 7.84 9.85 2.00
C ASP A 38 8.96 8.83 1.89
N THR A 39 9.84 8.85 2.89
CA THR A 39 10.93 7.89 3.00
C THR A 39 10.38 6.49 3.31
N ALA A 40 11.20 5.47 3.06
CA ALA A 40 10.85 4.10 3.45
C ALA A 40 10.60 3.99 4.97
N ILE A 41 11.29 4.79 5.79
CA ILE A 41 11.12 4.82 7.24
C ILE A 41 9.75 5.42 7.62
N ASN A 42 9.37 6.57 7.04
CA ASN A 42 8.06 7.16 7.28
C ASN A 42 6.93 6.20 6.89
N THR A 43 7.09 5.54 5.73
CA THR A 43 6.14 4.54 5.25
C THR A 43 6.05 3.36 6.22
N ALA A 44 7.18 2.87 6.74
CA ALA A 44 7.24 1.78 7.69
C ALA A 44 6.51 2.11 9.01
N LEU A 45 6.71 3.32 9.52
CA LEU A 45 6.03 3.81 10.72
C LEU A 45 4.52 3.97 10.49
N LEU A 46 4.13 4.50 9.33
CA LEU A 46 2.73 4.63 8.94
C LEU A 46 2.05 3.25 8.82
N LEU A 47 2.73 2.30 8.17
CA LEU A 47 2.25 0.93 8.04
C LEU A 47 2.11 0.30 9.43
N GLY A 48 3.16 0.34 10.26
CA GLY A 48 3.16 -0.27 11.59
C GLY A 48 2.08 0.27 12.51
N SER A 49 1.87 1.59 12.51
CA SER A 49 0.86 2.22 13.39
C SER A 49 -0.57 1.83 13.02
N ILE A 50 -0.89 1.73 11.72
CA ILE A 50 -2.27 1.50 11.28
C ILE A 50 -2.56 0.02 11.08
N VAL A 51 -1.65 -0.73 10.46
CA VAL A 51 -1.86 -2.16 10.14
C VAL A 51 -1.89 -3.01 11.40
N ILE A 52 -0.94 -2.82 12.31
CA ILE A 52 -0.87 -3.62 13.54
C ILE A 52 -2.10 -3.35 14.41
N SER A 53 -2.56 -2.10 14.47
CA SER A 53 -3.73 -1.71 15.25
C SER A 53 -5.05 -2.21 14.65
N HIS A 54 -5.19 -2.27 13.32
CA HIS A 54 -6.46 -2.63 12.67
C HIS A 54 -6.61 -4.12 12.34
N THR A 55 -5.53 -4.77 11.92
CA THR A 55 -5.59 -6.14 11.36
C THR A 55 -4.65 -7.12 12.07
N GLY A 56 -3.82 -6.63 13.00
CA GLY A 56 -2.69 -7.39 13.51
C GLY A 56 -1.55 -7.48 12.49
N LEU A 57 -0.61 -8.40 12.72
CA LEU A 57 0.54 -8.61 11.84
C LEU A 57 0.15 -9.46 10.62
N PHE A 58 0.46 -8.96 9.42
CA PHE A 58 0.33 -9.77 8.21
C PHE A 58 1.41 -10.85 8.17
N ASN A 59 1.02 -12.09 7.87
CA ASN A 59 1.95 -13.20 7.66
C ASN A 59 2.73 -13.05 6.34
N ASN A 60 2.09 -12.52 5.31
CA ASN A 60 2.70 -12.31 4.00
C ASN A 60 2.15 -11.04 3.35
N ILE A 61 3.03 -10.21 2.80
CA ILE A 61 2.69 -9.01 2.04
C ILE A 61 3.17 -9.20 0.62
N ILE A 62 2.26 -9.00 -0.32
CA ILE A 62 2.57 -8.96 -1.75
C ILE A 62 2.57 -7.50 -2.19
N SER A 63 3.68 -7.01 -2.73
CA SER A 63 3.81 -5.65 -3.26
C SER A 63 4.40 -5.64 -4.66
N ASP A 64 4.30 -4.52 -5.36
CA ASP A 64 5.12 -4.28 -6.53
C ASP A 64 6.61 -4.09 -6.15
N ARG A 65 7.47 -3.92 -7.16
CA ARG A 65 8.91 -3.72 -6.99
C ARG A 65 9.29 -2.24 -6.82
N ASP A 66 8.43 -1.45 -6.19
CA ASP A 66 8.78 -0.06 -5.89
C ASP A 66 10.07 -0.01 -5.05
N PRO A 67 11.05 0.86 -5.37
CA PRO A 67 12.32 0.96 -4.64
C PRO A 67 12.16 1.16 -3.13
N LYS A 68 11.06 1.77 -2.68
CA LYS A 68 10.76 1.92 -1.25
C LYS A 68 10.56 0.56 -0.58
N PHE A 69 9.87 -0.37 -1.25
CA PHE A 69 9.59 -1.72 -0.78
C PHE A 69 10.78 -2.69 -0.94
N THR A 70 11.72 -2.38 -1.82
CA THR A 70 12.97 -3.16 -1.95
C THR A 70 14.10 -2.61 -1.09
N SER A 71 13.88 -1.53 -0.34
CA SER A 71 14.91 -0.94 0.51
C SER A 71 15.33 -1.88 1.65
N ALA A 72 16.60 -1.80 2.06
CA ALA A 72 17.13 -2.59 3.17
C ALA A 72 16.36 -2.33 4.48
N HIS A 73 15.96 -1.08 4.72
CA HIS A 73 15.15 -0.68 5.87
C HIS A 73 13.79 -1.41 5.86
N TRP A 74 13.09 -1.40 4.73
CA TRP A 74 11.80 -2.08 4.59
C TRP A 74 11.92 -3.59 4.79
N THR A 75 12.93 -4.20 4.17
CA THR A 75 13.16 -5.64 4.27
C THR A 75 13.52 -6.05 5.71
N ASN A 76 14.37 -5.27 6.39
CA ASN A 76 14.74 -5.51 7.78
C ASN A 76 13.56 -5.33 8.74
N LEU A 77 12.71 -4.32 8.51
CA LEU A 77 11.49 -4.10 9.28
C LEU A 77 10.57 -5.32 9.22
N HIS A 78 10.26 -5.81 8.03
CA HIS A 78 9.39 -6.98 7.88
C HIS A 78 10.01 -8.26 8.42
N ARG A 79 11.34 -8.40 8.31
CA ARG A 79 12.07 -9.50 8.97
C ARG A 79 11.92 -9.46 10.48
N PHE A 80 12.01 -8.28 11.09
CA PHE A 80 11.81 -8.09 12.53
C PHE A 80 10.38 -8.46 12.96
N PHE A 81 9.38 -8.07 12.18
CA PHE A 81 7.98 -8.43 12.44
C PHE A 81 7.61 -9.88 12.09
N GLY A 82 8.52 -10.66 11.50
CA GLY A 82 8.23 -12.02 11.03
C GLY A 82 7.31 -12.08 9.80
N THR A 83 7.08 -10.95 9.13
CA THR A 83 6.25 -10.88 7.91
C THR A 83 7.07 -11.26 6.68
N LYS A 84 6.56 -12.19 5.87
CA LYS A 84 7.15 -12.52 4.58
C LYS A 84 6.83 -11.41 3.56
N LEU A 85 7.85 -10.90 2.87
CA LEU A 85 7.68 -10.03 1.72
C LEU A 85 7.78 -10.84 0.43
N SER A 86 6.79 -10.68 -0.43
CA SER A 86 6.76 -11.25 -1.78
C SER A 86 6.57 -10.11 -2.77
N PHE A 87 7.36 -10.09 -3.85
CA PHE A 87 7.21 -9.09 -4.89
C PHE A 87 6.41 -9.67 -6.05
N SER A 88 5.38 -8.98 -6.51
CA SER A 88 4.65 -9.37 -7.71
C SER A 88 5.59 -9.31 -8.92
N THR A 89 5.54 -10.35 -9.74
CA THR A 89 6.10 -10.31 -11.09
C THR A 89 5.06 -9.68 -11.99
N ALA A 90 5.48 -8.83 -12.94
CA ALA A 90 4.63 -8.54 -14.09
C ALA A 90 4.22 -9.89 -14.68
N SER A 91 2.92 -10.12 -14.85
CA SER A 91 2.31 -11.36 -15.39
C SER A 91 2.43 -12.63 -14.53
N HIS A 92 1.46 -12.86 -13.64
CA HIS A 92 0.74 -14.14 -13.54
C HIS A 92 -0.49 -14.00 -12.62
N PRO A 93 -1.70 -13.83 -13.19
CA PRO A 93 -2.92 -13.86 -12.39
C PRO A 93 -3.18 -15.33 -12.01
N GLN A 94 -2.84 -15.74 -10.79
CA GLN A 94 -3.15 -17.08 -10.32
C GLN A 94 -4.36 -17.10 -9.38
N THR A 95 -5.43 -17.66 -9.96
CA THR A 95 -6.54 -18.40 -9.37
C THR A 95 -7.50 -17.70 -8.40
N ASP A 96 -7.14 -16.55 -7.83
CA ASP A 96 -8.08 -15.75 -7.04
C ASP A 96 -7.79 -14.24 -7.15
N GLY A 97 -8.03 -13.71 -8.35
CA GLY A 97 -7.83 -12.30 -8.69
C GLY A 97 -8.83 -11.33 -8.04
N LEU A 98 -9.53 -11.71 -6.98
CA LEU A 98 -10.45 -10.83 -6.26
C LEU A 98 -9.71 -9.64 -5.63
N ALA A 99 -8.68 -9.92 -4.82
CA ALA A 99 -7.88 -8.86 -4.20
C ALA A 99 -7.15 -7.99 -5.24
N GLU A 100 -6.69 -8.60 -6.35
CA GLU A 100 -6.06 -7.87 -7.45
C GLU A 100 -7.05 -6.97 -8.19
N ARG A 101 -8.24 -7.48 -8.54
CA ARG A 101 -9.31 -6.68 -9.17
C ARG A 101 -9.76 -5.56 -8.24
N MET A 102 -9.94 -5.86 -6.96
CA MET A 102 -10.30 -4.85 -5.97
C MET A 102 -9.22 -3.78 -5.87
N MET A 103 -7.93 -4.16 -5.81
CA MET A 103 -6.83 -3.20 -5.84
C MET A 103 -6.93 -2.27 -7.05
N GLN A 104 -7.13 -2.81 -8.26
CA GLN A 104 -7.25 -1.96 -9.46
C GLN A 104 -8.47 -1.03 -9.39
N THR A 105 -9.65 -1.54 -9.02
CA THR A 105 -10.87 -0.75 -8.86
C THR A 105 -10.66 0.39 -7.87
N LEU A 106 -9.99 0.13 -6.74
CA LEU A 106 -9.73 1.13 -5.72
C LEU A 106 -8.73 2.19 -6.17
N LYS A 107 -7.67 1.81 -6.89
CA LYS A 107 -6.73 2.78 -7.46
C LYS A 107 -7.41 3.68 -8.48
N ASP A 108 -8.23 3.11 -9.36
CA ASP A 108 -8.95 3.87 -10.38
C ASP A 108 -10.00 4.78 -9.75
N MET A 109 -10.68 4.32 -8.70
CA MET A 109 -11.56 5.14 -7.89
C MET A 109 -10.80 6.34 -7.31
N ILE A 110 -9.70 6.13 -6.59
CA ILE A 110 -8.90 7.22 -6.00
C ILE A 110 -8.46 8.21 -7.09
N ARG A 111 -7.91 7.72 -8.21
CA ARG A 111 -7.47 8.60 -9.31
C ARG A 111 -8.59 9.44 -9.86
N ARG A 112 -9.78 8.86 -10.06
CA ARG A 112 -10.93 9.60 -10.57
C ARG A 112 -11.40 10.62 -9.54
N PHE A 113 -11.75 10.19 -8.35
CA PHE A 113 -12.34 11.07 -7.33
C PHE A 113 -11.38 12.18 -6.87
N CYS A 114 -10.07 11.91 -6.78
CA CYS A 114 -9.10 12.93 -6.40
C CYS A 114 -8.68 13.84 -7.57
N ALA A 115 -8.75 13.39 -8.83
CA ALA A 115 -8.41 14.25 -9.98
C ALA A 115 -9.49 15.31 -10.29
N TYR A 116 -10.72 15.14 -9.79
CA TYR A 116 -11.82 16.10 -9.97
C TYR A 116 -11.84 17.25 -8.95
N VAL A 117 -10.88 17.33 -8.03
CA VAL A 117 -10.78 18.47 -7.10
C VAL A 117 -10.09 19.62 -7.83
N LEU A 118 -10.90 20.49 -8.42
CA LEU A 118 -10.55 21.82 -8.97
C LEU A 118 -10.53 22.87 -7.86
#